data_AF-A0A964ANZ3-F1
#
_entry.id   AF-A0A964ANZ3-F1
#
_cell.length_a   1.000
_cell.length_b   1.000
_cell.length_c   1.000
_cell.angle_alpha   90.00
_cell.angle_beta   90.00
_cell.angle_gamma   90.00
#
_symmetry.space_group_name_H-M   'P 1'
#
loop_
_entity.id
_entity.type
_entity.pdbx_description
1 polymer ?
#
loop_
_entity_poly.entity_id
_entity_poly.type
_entity_poly.pdbx_seq_one_letter_code
_entity_poly.pdbx_strand_id
1 'polypeptide(L)'
;MSKRSPRPFLTLAACGGLLFTLACDAGAARGREEGAHDEGHAHGGAIAEPKAEIPPRLDYPLDPLAGAEIGLVYESWLSPQQEGDEESDVPDLAPDVFRSTKPSTEREQRPARGHGIVAFNREFSRAYVQLAVANVEPEEIVMAHLHCGKPGQLGPILVDFGRTGDISEYFADGLLSVEVTNRDLERVAEEGEGLVGAFTAGCPIVKAIPNDRVKTIGGMAVLAAEGELYFNVHTKAQTFYGDIRGRLLPATGPVAATAAEAGGASE
;
A
#
# COMPACT_ATOMS: atom_id res chain seq x y z
N MET A 1 58.60 -16.54 17.07
CA MET A 1 57.22 -16.36 16.57
C MET A 1 57.24 -15.33 15.45
N SER A 2 57.00 -15.73 14.20
CA SER A 2 56.53 -14.84 13.14
C SER A 2 56.19 -15.67 11.90
N LYS A 3 54.90 -15.91 11.64
CA LYS A 3 54.41 -16.44 10.36
C LYS A 3 53.91 -15.23 9.57
N ARG A 4 54.52 -14.96 8.42
CA ARG A 4 54.08 -13.92 7.48
C ARG A 4 52.91 -14.45 6.64
N SER A 5 51.86 -13.64 6.54
CA SER A 5 50.69 -13.82 5.68
C SER A 5 50.99 -13.33 4.24
N PRO A 6 50.46 -13.98 3.18
CA PRO A 6 50.52 -13.44 1.83
C PRO A 6 49.35 -12.47 1.56
N ARG A 7 49.64 -11.37 0.89
CA ARG A 7 48.66 -10.39 0.39
C ARG A 7 48.05 -10.89 -0.93
N PRO A 8 46.75 -10.64 -1.21
CA PRO A 8 46.19 -10.88 -2.53
C PRO A 8 46.51 -9.73 -3.49
N PHE A 9 46.68 -10.11 -4.75
CA PHE A 9 46.82 -9.23 -5.91
C PHE A 9 45.49 -8.54 -6.20
N LEU A 10 45.53 -7.21 -6.37
CA LEU A 10 44.41 -6.40 -6.87
C LEU A 10 44.59 -6.25 -8.39
N THR A 11 43.69 -6.82 -9.18
CA THR A 11 43.66 -6.62 -10.63
C THR A 11 42.79 -5.41 -10.95
N LEU A 12 43.42 -4.35 -11.47
CA LEU A 12 42.77 -3.13 -11.94
C LEU A 12 42.21 -3.39 -13.35
N ALA A 13 40.89 -3.41 -13.52
CA ALA A 13 40.25 -3.43 -14.82
C ALA A 13 39.83 -2.00 -15.20
N ALA A 14 40.31 -1.55 -16.37
CA ALA A 14 40.02 -0.26 -16.96
C ALA A 14 38.73 -0.31 -17.81
N CYS A 15 37.80 0.59 -17.54
CA CYS A 15 36.79 1.10 -18.47
C CYS A 15 36.92 2.64 -18.39
N GLY A 16 37.29 3.37 -19.43
CA GLY A 16 36.62 3.40 -20.73
C GLY A 16 35.69 4.60 -20.75
N GLY A 17 36.26 5.81 -20.67
CA GLY A 17 35.51 7.06 -20.63
C GLY A 17 34.98 7.46 -22.00
N LEU A 18 33.69 7.74 -22.08
CA LEU A 18 33.08 8.48 -23.18
C LEU A 18 32.70 9.87 -22.64
N LEU A 19 33.37 10.90 -23.14
CA LEU A 19 33.03 12.30 -22.93
C LEU A 19 31.72 12.62 -23.68
N PHE A 20 30.70 13.07 -22.97
CA PHE A 20 29.63 13.88 -23.54
C PHE A 20 29.73 15.29 -22.93
N THR A 21 30.24 16.23 -23.72
CA THR A 21 30.19 17.67 -23.44
C THR A 21 28.78 18.17 -23.75
N LEU A 22 28.00 18.51 -22.71
CA LEU A 22 26.81 19.34 -22.87
C LEU A 22 27.22 20.80 -22.68
N ALA A 23 27.11 21.58 -23.74
CA ALA A 23 27.31 23.02 -23.73
C ALA A 23 26.13 23.72 -23.06
N CYS A 24 26.41 24.56 -22.08
CA CYS A 24 25.50 25.60 -21.62
C CYS A 24 25.39 26.68 -22.70
N ASP A 25 24.19 26.92 -23.23
CA ASP A 25 23.91 28.12 -24.00
C ASP A 25 22.95 29.01 -23.19
N ALA A 26 23.50 30.12 -22.70
CA ALA A 26 22.79 31.16 -21.98
C ALA A 26 22.25 32.17 -23.01
N GLY A 27 21.04 31.91 -23.51
CA GLY A 27 20.32 32.82 -24.40
C GLY A 27 19.34 33.71 -23.64
N ALA A 28 19.77 34.91 -23.28
CA ALA A 28 18.87 35.99 -22.87
C ALA A 28 18.15 36.57 -24.09
N ALA A 29 16.82 36.58 -24.08
CA ALA A 29 16.03 37.40 -25.00
C ALA A 29 14.83 38.01 -24.27
N ARG A 30 14.92 39.33 -24.06
CA ARG A 30 13.78 40.20 -23.78
C ARG A 30 12.92 40.29 -25.04
N GLY A 31 11.64 39.98 -24.92
CA GLY A 31 10.61 40.23 -25.93
C GLY A 31 9.33 40.63 -25.24
N ARG A 32 8.94 41.90 -25.40
CA ARG A 32 7.71 42.51 -24.93
C ARG A 32 6.71 42.39 -26.08
N GLU A 33 5.60 41.68 -25.86
CA GLU A 33 4.40 41.83 -26.71
C GLU A 33 3.18 42.06 -25.83
N GLU A 34 2.71 43.31 -25.92
CA GLU A 34 1.35 43.73 -25.59
C GLU A 34 0.41 43.27 -26.71
N GLY A 35 -0.77 42.75 -26.36
CA GLY A 35 -1.92 42.72 -27.25
C GLY A 35 -2.48 41.34 -27.56
N ALA A 36 -3.57 40.98 -26.90
CA ALA A 36 -4.88 40.78 -27.54
C ALA A 36 -5.86 40.24 -26.50
N HIS A 37 -6.90 41.03 -26.23
CA HIS A 37 -8.13 40.54 -25.64
C HIS A 37 -8.70 39.49 -26.60
N ASP A 38 -8.62 38.22 -26.22
CA ASP A 38 -9.34 37.14 -26.90
C ASP A 38 -10.81 37.24 -26.48
N GLU A 39 -11.62 37.75 -27.42
CA GLU A 39 -13.07 37.82 -27.28
C GLU A 39 -13.64 36.41 -27.22
N GLY A 40 -14.40 36.16 -26.15
CA GLY A 40 -15.37 35.08 -25.96
C GLY A 40 -15.48 34.05 -27.06
N HIS A 41 -14.68 32.99 -26.97
CA HIS A 41 -14.99 31.71 -27.60
C HIS A 41 -16.25 31.14 -26.96
N ALA A 42 -17.41 31.51 -27.51
CA ALA A 42 -18.66 30.87 -27.23
C ALA A 42 -18.53 29.40 -27.67
N HIS A 43 -18.23 28.51 -26.73
CA HIS A 43 -18.31 27.07 -26.90
C HIS A 43 -19.79 26.67 -27.05
N GLY A 44 -20.38 27.02 -28.21
CA GLY A 44 -21.61 26.43 -28.72
C GLY A 44 -21.35 25.00 -29.16
N GLY A 45 -20.99 24.12 -28.20
CA GLY A 45 -20.92 22.70 -28.44
C GLY A 45 -22.33 22.22 -28.79
N ALA A 46 -22.53 21.82 -30.05
CA ALA A 46 -23.77 21.19 -30.47
C ALA A 46 -24.09 20.05 -29.50
N ILE A 47 -25.26 20.12 -28.86
CA ILE A 47 -25.73 19.05 -27.98
C ILE A 47 -25.88 17.82 -28.88
N ALA A 48 -25.06 16.80 -28.64
CA ALA A 48 -25.13 15.57 -29.42
C ALA A 48 -26.53 14.96 -29.28
N GLU A 49 -27.14 14.59 -30.42
CA GLU A 49 -28.41 13.87 -30.45
C GLU A 49 -28.32 12.61 -29.57
N PRO A 50 -29.31 12.32 -28.72
CA PRO A 50 -29.30 11.14 -27.86
C PRO A 50 -29.25 9.88 -28.72
N LYS A 51 -28.33 8.97 -28.38
CA LYS A 51 -28.24 7.67 -29.06
C LYS A 51 -29.50 6.86 -28.79
N ALA A 52 -30.02 6.21 -29.84
CA ALA A 52 -31.16 5.33 -29.72
C ALA A 52 -30.86 4.14 -28.80
N GLU A 53 -31.86 3.72 -28.02
CA GLU A 53 -31.79 2.54 -27.18
C GLU A 53 -31.61 1.27 -28.04
N ILE A 54 -30.70 0.38 -27.64
CA ILE A 54 -30.36 -0.83 -28.40
C ILE A 54 -31.14 -2.03 -27.83
N PRO A 55 -32.07 -2.65 -28.59
CA PRO A 55 -32.66 -3.93 -28.23
C PRO A 55 -31.71 -5.11 -28.55
N PRO A 56 -31.84 -6.25 -27.84
CA PRO A 56 -32.81 -6.50 -26.78
C PRO A 56 -32.40 -5.87 -25.44
N ARG A 57 -33.40 -5.43 -24.66
CA ARG A 57 -33.17 -5.18 -23.23
C ARG A 57 -32.80 -6.50 -22.57
N LEU A 58 -31.73 -6.48 -21.77
CA LEU A 58 -31.38 -7.62 -20.95
C LEU A 58 -32.45 -7.76 -19.86
N ASP A 59 -33.06 -8.94 -19.75
CA ASP A 59 -33.99 -9.28 -18.67
C ASP A 59 -33.18 -9.68 -17.42
N TYR A 60 -32.43 -8.71 -16.91
CA TYR A 60 -31.61 -8.85 -15.72
C TYR A 60 -32.10 -7.84 -14.68
N PRO A 61 -32.50 -8.28 -13.47
CA PRO A 61 -32.95 -7.35 -12.44
C PRO A 61 -31.78 -6.45 -12.03
N LEU A 62 -31.94 -5.16 -12.24
CA LEU A 62 -30.98 -4.14 -11.81
C LEU A 62 -31.44 -3.57 -10.48
N ASP A 63 -30.64 -3.80 -9.43
CA ASP A 63 -30.80 -3.13 -8.14
C ASP A 63 -29.60 -2.20 -7.90
N PRO A 64 -29.78 -0.87 -8.02
CA PRO A 64 -28.69 0.08 -7.79
C PRO A 64 -28.25 0.14 -6.32
N LEU A 65 -29.06 -0.32 -5.36
CA LEU A 65 -28.73 -0.29 -3.93
C LEU A 65 -27.87 -1.49 -3.52
N ALA A 66 -27.91 -2.58 -4.29
CA ALA A 66 -27.09 -3.77 -4.05
C ALA A 66 -25.57 -3.50 -4.12
N GLY A 67 -25.16 -2.32 -4.62
CA GLY A 67 -23.76 -1.87 -4.60
C GLY A 67 -23.16 -1.76 -3.20
N ALA A 68 -23.97 -1.43 -2.18
CA ALA A 68 -23.53 -1.29 -0.80
C ALA A 68 -23.25 -2.63 -0.10
N GLU A 69 -23.73 -3.75 -0.66
CA GLU A 69 -23.50 -5.08 -0.10
C GLU A 69 -22.04 -5.51 -0.26
N ILE A 70 -21.57 -6.39 0.64
CA ILE A 70 -20.27 -7.05 0.48
C ILE A 70 -20.28 -7.91 -0.79
N GLY A 71 -19.25 -7.73 -1.60
CA GLY A 71 -18.99 -8.49 -2.82
C GLY A 71 -17.77 -9.39 -2.65
N LEU A 72 -16.59 -8.86 -2.93
CA LEU A 72 -15.35 -9.63 -2.88
C LEU A 72 -14.81 -9.71 -1.45
N VAL A 73 -14.33 -10.88 -1.05
CA VAL A 73 -13.64 -11.06 0.23
C VAL A 73 -12.34 -11.82 0.04
N TYR A 74 -11.31 -11.32 0.71
CA TYR A 74 -9.98 -11.90 0.74
C TYR A 74 -9.58 -12.19 2.19
N GLU A 75 -8.81 -13.24 2.38
CA GLU A 75 -8.38 -13.75 3.67
C GLU A 75 -6.86 -13.99 3.67
N SER A 76 -6.25 -13.94 4.83
CA SER A 76 -4.80 -14.03 5.00
C SER A 76 -4.45 -14.67 6.34
N TRP A 77 -3.47 -15.57 6.33
CA TRP A 77 -2.84 -16.11 7.53
C TRP A 77 -1.44 -15.53 7.65
N LEU A 78 -1.18 -14.81 8.73
CA LEU A 78 0.07 -14.11 8.94
C LEU A 78 1.05 -14.98 9.74
N SER A 79 2.31 -14.94 9.33
CA SER A 79 3.41 -15.62 10.03
C SER A 79 4.74 -14.90 9.79
N PRO A 80 5.74 -15.07 10.68
CA PRO A 80 7.10 -14.56 10.46
C PRO A 80 7.75 -15.16 9.21
N GLN A 81 7.32 -16.36 8.80
CA GLN A 81 7.91 -17.12 7.68
C GLN A 81 7.60 -16.53 6.29
N GLN A 82 6.68 -15.55 6.22
CA GLN A 82 6.38 -14.85 4.97
C GLN A 82 7.22 -13.58 4.79
N GLU A 83 8.02 -13.23 5.79
CA GLU A 83 9.05 -12.21 5.68
C GLU A 83 10.21 -12.69 4.79
N GLY A 84 10.77 -11.79 3.98
CA GLY A 84 11.92 -12.09 3.12
C GLY A 84 13.26 -12.04 3.85
N ASP A 85 13.44 -11.00 4.68
CA ASP A 85 14.72 -10.64 5.32
C ASP A 85 14.63 -10.64 6.85
N GLU A 86 15.74 -10.56 7.57
CA GLU A 86 15.72 -10.41 9.03
C GLU A 86 15.97 -8.95 9.44
N GLU A 87 15.56 -8.59 10.66
CA GLU A 87 15.81 -7.24 11.20
C GLU A 87 17.33 -6.94 11.33
N SER A 88 18.19 -7.97 11.36
CA SER A 88 19.64 -7.81 11.28
C SER A 88 20.15 -7.32 9.91
N ASP A 89 19.33 -7.46 8.88
CA ASP A 89 19.67 -7.10 7.49
C ASP A 89 19.25 -5.67 7.13
N VAL A 90 18.69 -4.93 8.09
CA VAL A 90 18.27 -3.53 7.91
C VAL A 90 19.46 -2.69 7.43
N PRO A 91 19.35 -1.99 6.28
CA PRO A 91 20.44 -1.20 5.76
C PRO A 91 20.95 -0.13 6.75
N ASP A 92 22.26 0.10 6.79
CA ASP A 92 22.87 1.16 7.62
C ASP A 92 22.34 2.56 7.28
N LEU A 93 21.88 2.77 6.03
CA LEU A 93 21.30 4.04 5.57
C LEU A 93 19.80 4.17 5.87
N ALA A 94 19.16 3.14 6.44
CA ALA A 94 17.77 3.22 6.85
C ALA A 94 17.57 4.33 7.91
N PRO A 95 16.55 5.21 7.75
CA PRO A 95 16.19 6.20 8.76
C PRO A 95 15.96 5.58 10.14
N ASP A 96 16.38 6.28 11.20
CA ASP A 96 16.26 5.77 12.58
C ASP A 96 14.82 5.49 13.01
N VAL A 97 13.84 6.19 12.43
CA VAL A 97 12.41 5.95 12.67
C VAL A 97 11.96 4.54 12.29
N PHE A 98 12.67 3.88 11.37
CA PHE A 98 12.36 2.51 10.95
C PHE A 98 13.21 1.46 11.67
N ARG A 99 14.05 1.85 12.64
CA ARG A 99 14.90 0.90 13.36
C ARG A 99 14.18 0.32 14.57
N SER A 100 14.48 -0.95 14.86
CA SER A 100 14.02 -1.59 16.09
C SER A 100 14.56 -0.92 17.34
N THR A 101 13.69 -0.81 18.35
CA THR A 101 13.99 -0.25 19.68
C THR A 101 14.18 -1.33 20.74
N LYS A 102 13.97 -2.59 20.37
CA LYS A 102 14.24 -3.78 21.18
C LYS A 102 15.09 -4.79 20.39
N PRO A 103 15.78 -5.73 21.07
CA PRO A 103 16.51 -6.80 20.40
C PRO A 103 15.59 -7.63 19.50
N SER A 104 16.02 -7.88 18.27
CA SER A 104 15.27 -8.71 17.32
C SER A 104 15.36 -10.20 17.68
N THR A 105 14.39 -10.97 17.19
CA THR A 105 14.34 -12.43 17.25
C THR A 105 14.17 -12.97 15.84
N GLU A 106 14.98 -13.96 15.47
CA GLU A 106 14.95 -14.61 14.15
C GLU A 106 13.56 -15.16 13.80
N ARG A 107 13.15 -15.11 12.53
CA ARG A 107 11.81 -15.55 12.08
C ARG A 107 11.47 -16.97 12.50
N GLU A 108 12.46 -17.85 12.52
CA GLU A 108 12.30 -19.27 12.90
C GLU A 108 11.92 -19.49 14.36
N GLN A 109 12.19 -18.51 15.21
CA GLN A 109 11.94 -18.60 16.65
C GLN A 109 10.68 -17.86 17.08
N ARG A 110 10.05 -17.10 16.17
CA ARG A 110 8.89 -16.26 16.47
C ARG A 110 7.58 -17.06 16.47
N PRO A 111 6.85 -17.12 17.60
CA PRO A 111 5.57 -17.82 17.68
C PRO A 111 4.38 -16.98 17.19
N ALA A 112 4.61 -15.69 16.89
CA ALA A 112 3.60 -14.74 16.44
C ALA A 112 2.79 -15.26 15.26
N ARG A 113 1.48 -15.07 15.28
CA ARG A 113 0.56 -15.45 14.20
C ARG A 113 -0.49 -14.36 14.04
N GLY A 114 -1.11 -14.32 12.87
CA GLY A 114 -2.29 -13.49 12.66
C GLY A 114 -3.24 -14.10 11.65
N HIS A 115 -4.44 -13.54 11.62
CA HIS A 115 -5.48 -13.88 10.65
C HIS A 115 -6.22 -12.62 10.28
N GLY A 116 -6.31 -12.33 8.98
CA GLY A 116 -6.90 -11.08 8.52
C GLY A 116 -7.84 -11.27 7.34
N ILE A 117 -8.80 -10.37 7.22
CA ILE A 117 -9.80 -10.33 6.17
C ILE A 117 -9.87 -8.93 5.58
N VAL A 118 -10.04 -8.84 4.27
CA VAL A 118 -10.43 -7.62 3.57
C VAL A 118 -11.67 -7.91 2.73
N ALA A 119 -12.77 -7.23 3.04
CA ALA A 119 -14.04 -7.34 2.33
C ALA A 119 -14.35 -6.04 1.59
N PHE A 120 -14.69 -6.12 0.31
CA PHE A 120 -15.03 -4.97 -0.52
C PHE A 120 -16.55 -4.95 -0.74
N ASN A 121 -17.17 -3.76 -0.69
CA ASN A 121 -18.53 -3.64 -1.19
C ASN A 121 -18.57 -3.72 -2.73
N ARG A 122 -19.71 -4.10 -3.30
CA ARG A 122 -19.86 -4.38 -4.75
C ARG A 122 -19.59 -3.17 -5.63
N GLU A 123 -19.80 -1.97 -5.12
CA GLU A 123 -19.50 -0.71 -5.82
C GLU A 123 -18.07 -0.19 -5.61
N PHE A 124 -17.26 -0.88 -4.80
CA PHE A 124 -15.88 -0.48 -4.46
C PHE A 124 -15.77 0.96 -3.95
N SER A 125 -16.71 1.37 -3.09
CA SER A 125 -16.65 2.64 -2.37
C SER A 125 -16.07 2.46 -0.96
N ARG A 126 -16.06 1.23 -0.43
CA ARG A 126 -15.57 0.86 0.91
C ARG A 126 -14.86 -0.49 0.91
N ALA A 127 -13.85 -0.61 1.75
CA ALA A 127 -13.30 -1.89 2.18
C ALA A 127 -13.39 -2.01 3.71
N TYR A 128 -13.67 -3.21 4.20
CA TYR A 128 -13.77 -3.52 5.62
C TYR A 128 -12.63 -4.48 5.96
N VAL A 129 -11.78 -4.07 6.89
CA VAL A 129 -10.57 -4.79 7.27
C VAL A 129 -10.73 -5.29 8.69
N GLN A 130 -10.42 -6.57 8.88
CA GLN A 130 -10.24 -7.17 10.20
C GLN A 130 -8.88 -7.85 10.27
N LEU A 131 -8.19 -7.73 11.39
CA LEU A 131 -6.90 -8.39 11.62
C LEU A 131 -6.78 -8.78 13.09
N ALA A 132 -6.81 -10.08 13.33
CA ALA A 132 -6.53 -10.67 14.63
C ALA A 132 -5.06 -11.10 14.73
N VAL A 133 -4.47 -10.94 15.91
CA VAL A 133 -3.10 -11.37 16.20
C VAL A 133 -3.06 -12.30 17.41
N ALA A 134 -2.07 -13.19 17.44
CA ALA A 134 -1.83 -14.12 18.54
C ALA A 134 -0.34 -14.25 18.82
N ASN A 135 0.02 -14.44 20.09
CA ASN A 135 1.40 -14.52 20.56
C ASN A 135 2.23 -13.26 20.23
N VAL A 136 1.59 -12.10 20.20
CA VAL A 136 2.18 -10.77 20.10
C VAL A 136 1.49 -9.93 21.17
N GLU A 137 2.27 -9.26 22.02
CA GLU A 137 1.70 -8.34 23.00
C GLU A 137 1.23 -7.07 22.29
N PRO A 138 -0.03 -6.63 22.44
CA PRO A 138 -0.56 -5.46 21.72
C PRO A 138 0.28 -4.19 21.91
N GLU A 139 0.79 -3.97 23.12
CA GLU A 139 1.67 -2.84 23.46
C GLU A 139 3.03 -2.85 22.73
N GLU A 140 3.41 -3.98 22.12
CA GLU A 140 4.62 -4.10 21.32
C GLU A 140 4.39 -3.75 19.85
N ILE A 141 3.14 -3.73 19.38
CA ILE A 141 2.79 -3.38 18.00
C ILE A 141 2.96 -1.87 17.82
N VAL A 142 3.82 -1.48 16.89
CA VAL A 142 4.13 -0.07 16.61
C VAL A 142 3.54 0.41 15.30
N MET A 143 3.33 -0.50 14.35
CA MET A 143 2.73 -0.20 13.05
C MET A 143 1.98 -1.42 12.54
N ALA A 144 0.92 -1.19 11.77
CA ALA A 144 0.23 -2.23 11.02
C ALA A 144 -0.21 -1.64 9.68
N HIS A 145 0.06 -2.37 8.61
CA HIS A 145 -0.16 -1.88 7.25
C HIS A 145 -0.79 -2.95 6.36
N LEU A 146 -1.48 -2.49 5.31
CA LEU A 146 -1.59 -3.25 4.07
C LEU A 146 -0.54 -2.73 3.12
N HIS A 147 0.35 -3.61 2.70
CA HIS A 147 1.33 -3.34 1.64
C HIS A 147 0.87 -3.95 0.32
N CYS A 148 1.51 -3.54 -0.77
CA CYS A 148 1.49 -4.28 -2.01
C CYS A 148 2.90 -4.72 -2.44
N GLY A 149 3.02 -5.90 -3.02
CA GLY A 149 4.28 -6.43 -3.51
C GLY A 149 4.18 -7.91 -3.85
N LYS A 150 5.19 -8.42 -4.55
CA LYS A 150 5.29 -9.88 -4.75
C LYS A 150 5.71 -10.56 -3.44
N PRO A 151 5.42 -11.87 -3.28
CA PRO A 151 5.92 -12.62 -2.13
C PRO A 151 7.42 -12.44 -1.92
N GLY A 152 7.81 -12.22 -0.67
CA GLY A 152 9.20 -11.98 -0.27
C GLY A 152 9.74 -10.58 -0.55
N GLN A 153 8.94 -9.66 -1.10
CA GLN A 153 9.34 -8.26 -1.27
C GLN A 153 8.71 -7.40 -0.17
N LEU A 154 9.51 -6.54 0.47
CA LEU A 154 9.00 -5.40 1.22
C LEU A 154 8.58 -4.33 0.21
N GLY A 155 7.29 -4.32 -0.12
CA GLY A 155 6.74 -3.34 -1.06
C GLY A 155 6.21 -2.09 -0.36
N PRO A 156 5.71 -1.11 -1.12
CA PRO A 156 5.17 0.13 -0.56
C PRO A 156 3.89 -0.11 0.25
N ILE A 157 3.58 0.84 1.13
CA ILE A 157 2.38 0.85 1.95
C ILE A 157 1.19 1.29 1.08
N LEU A 158 0.07 0.59 1.14
CA LEU A 158 -1.20 1.02 0.54
C LEU A 158 -2.13 1.64 1.58
N VAL A 159 -2.20 1.03 2.77
CA VAL A 159 -2.98 1.52 3.91
C VAL A 159 -2.08 1.54 5.13
N ASP A 160 -2.02 2.69 5.79
CA ASP A 160 -1.40 2.84 7.11
C ASP A 160 -2.49 2.92 8.18
N PHE A 161 -2.65 1.86 8.98
CA PHE A 161 -3.68 1.82 10.02
C PHE A 161 -3.39 2.76 11.19
N GLY A 162 -2.13 3.20 11.38
CA GLY A 162 -1.80 4.24 12.36
C GLY A 162 -2.32 5.63 11.96
N ARG A 163 -2.77 5.79 10.71
CA ARG A 163 -3.41 7.02 10.21
C ARG A 163 -4.93 6.93 10.22
N THR A 164 -5.49 5.73 10.37
CA THR A 164 -6.94 5.55 10.51
C THR A 164 -7.38 5.69 11.96
N GLY A 165 -6.48 5.48 12.92
CA GLY A 165 -6.71 5.63 14.37
C GLY A 165 -5.48 5.27 15.19
N ASP A 166 -5.66 5.05 16.49
CA ASP A 166 -4.58 4.64 17.40
C ASP A 166 -4.36 3.12 17.34
N ILE A 167 -3.16 2.69 16.95
CA ILE A 167 -2.78 1.27 16.85
C ILE A 167 -2.94 0.53 18.18
N SER A 168 -2.60 1.17 19.30
CA SER A 168 -2.69 0.56 20.61
C SER A 168 -4.14 0.33 21.03
N GLU A 169 -5.04 1.22 20.64
CA GLU A 169 -6.48 1.04 20.85
C GLU A 169 -7.05 -0.05 19.95
N TYR A 170 -6.63 -0.10 18.67
CA TYR A 170 -7.10 -1.13 17.74
C TYR A 170 -6.76 -2.55 18.14
N PHE A 171 -5.62 -2.79 18.79
CA PHE A 171 -5.22 -4.13 19.22
C PHE A 171 -5.45 -4.39 20.70
N ALA A 172 -6.15 -3.51 21.43
CA ALA A 172 -6.37 -3.65 22.86
C ALA A 172 -7.05 -4.98 23.26
N ASP A 173 -7.90 -5.52 22.38
CA ASP A 173 -8.56 -6.82 22.49
C ASP A 173 -7.98 -7.89 21.54
N GLY A 174 -6.88 -7.58 20.86
CA GLY A 174 -6.23 -8.45 19.87
C GLY A 174 -6.88 -8.42 18.48
N LEU A 175 -7.85 -7.54 18.21
CA LEU A 175 -8.56 -7.45 16.93
C LEU A 175 -8.66 -6.01 16.42
N LEU A 176 -7.90 -5.72 15.36
CA LEU A 176 -8.14 -4.51 14.57
C LEU A 176 -9.38 -4.73 13.69
N SER A 177 -10.31 -3.76 13.69
CA SER A 177 -11.48 -3.74 12.81
C SER A 177 -11.76 -2.32 12.32
N VAL A 178 -11.57 -2.06 11.03
CA VAL A 178 -11.65 -0.70 10.45
C VAL A 178 -12.35 -0.67 9.10
N GLU A 179 -13.05 0.42 8.82
CA GLU A 179 -13.49 0.78 7.47
C GLU A 179 -12.37 1.58 6.77
N VAL A 180 -12.06 1.21 5.54
CA VAL A 180 -11.10 1.89 4.66
C VAL A 180 -11.87 2.53 3.51
N THR A 181 -11.52 3.78 3.22
CA THR A 181 -12.11 4.61 2.18
C THR A 181 -11.04 5.08 1.18
N ASN A 182 -11.46 5.68 0.05
CA ASN A 182 -10.52 6.31 -0.88
C ASN A 182 -9.64 7.36 -0.20
N ARG A 183 -10.18 8.08 0.80
CA ARG A 183 -9.44 9.11 1.54
C ARG A 183 -8.24 8.54 2.28
N ASP A 184 -8.35 7.32 2.79
CA ASP A 184 -7.26 6.66 3.50
C ASP A 184 -6.13 6.28 2.53
N LEU A 185 -6.47 5.88 1.31
CA LEU A 185 -5.50 5.60 0.25
C LEU A 185 -4.84 6.88 -0.29
N GLU A 186 -5.62 7.94 -0.47
CA GLU A 186 -5.13 9.26 -0.91
C GLU A 186 -4.10 9.82 0.07
N ARG A 187 -4.35 9.71 1.38
CA ARG A 187 -3.40 10.14 2.42
C ARG A 187 -2.04 9.47 2.25
N VAL A 188 -2.01 8.15 2.07
CA VAL A 188 -0.75 7.41 1.87
C VAL A 188 -0.10 7.75 0.51
N ALA A 189 -0.91 7.93 -0.54
CA ALA A 189 -0.41 8.25 -1.88
C ALA A 189 0.16 9.68 -1.98
N GLU A 190 -0.29 10.61 -1.15
CA GLU A 190 0.18 11.99 -1.06
C GLU A 190 1.30 12.15 -0.04
N GLU A 191 1.56 11.12 0.77
CA GLU A 191 2.61 11.13 1.77
C GLU A 191 3.99 10.89 1.17
N GLY A 192 4.93 11.69 1.65
CA GLY A 192 6.35 11.43 1.50
C GLY A 192 7.11 12.48 0.71
N GLU A 193 7.90 13.28 1.43
CA GLU A 193 9.08 13.95 0.86
C GLU A 193 10.34 13.36 1.49
N GLY A 194 11.43 13.32 0.73
CA GLY A 194 12.71 12.80 1.19
C GLY A 194 12.75 11.28 1.34
N LEU A 195 13.71 10.79 2.12
CA LEU A 195 14.05 9.37 2.19
C LEU A 195 12.93 8.53 2.82
N VAL A 196 12.29 9.04 3.88
CA VAL A 196 11.14 8.37 4.54
C VAL A 196 9.98 8.20 3.55
N GLY A 197 9.67 9.27 2.82
CA GLY A 197 8.66 9.24 1.76
C GLY A 197 8.95 8.21 0.67
N ALA A 198 10.20 8.00 0.30
CA ALA A 198 10.56 6.97 -0.67
C ALA A 198 10.26 5.54 -0.18
N PHE A 199 10.27 5.30 1.13
CA PHE A 199 9.93 4.00 1.73
C PHE A 199 8.42 3.81 1.94
N THR A 200 7.66 4.91 2.08
CA THR A 200 6.23 4.86 2.40
C THR A 200 5.32 5.27 1.24
N ALA A 201 5.87 5.78 0.14
CA ALA A 201 5.10 6.27 -0.99
C ALA A 201 4.23 5.15 -1.56
N GLY A 202 2.93 5.41 -1.66
CA GLY A 202 1.87 4.45 -1.97
C GLY A 202 2.13 3.40 -3.05
N CYS A 203 1.25 2.41 -3.11
CA CYS A 203 1.30 1.37 -4.14
C CYS A 203 1.07 1.90 -5.57
N PRO A 204 1.91 1.54 -6.56
CA PRO A 204 1.71 1.98 -7.92
C PRO A 204 0.53 1.27 -8.59
N ILE A 205 -0.28 1.99 -9.36
CA ILE A 205 -1.32 1.38 -10.23
C ILE A 205 -0.64 0.73 -11.43
N VAL A 206 0.17 1.52 -12.15
CA VAL A 206 0.98 1.04 -13.27
C VAL A 206 2.44 1.10 -12.87
N LYS A 207 3.07 -0.08 -12.74
CA LYS A 207 4.49 -0.20 -12.32
C LYS A 207 5.47 0.59 -13.20
N ALA A 208 5.10 0.81 -14.45
CA ALA A 208 5.91 1.57 -15.41
C ALA A 208 5.78 3.10 -15.26
N ILE A 209 4.82 3.61 -14.48
CA ILE A 209 4.57 5.04 -14.29
C ILE A 209 4.96 5.42 -12.85
N PRO A 210 6.11 6.08 -12.64
CA PRO A 210 6.70 6.25 -11.31
C PRO A 210 5.84 6.98 -10.28
N ASN A 211 4.90 7.83 -10.73
CA ASN A 211 4.08 8.68 -9.87
C ASN A 211 2.59 8.28 -9.85
N ASP A 212 2.23 7.22 -10.57
CA ASP A 212 0.86 6.71 -10.52
C ASP A 212 0.69 5.88 -9.24
N ARG A 213 -0.37 6.15 -8.47
CA ARG A 213 -0.57 5.61 -7.13
C ARG A 213 -2.03 5.23 -6.94
N VAL A 214 -2.28 4.08 -6.31
CA VAL A 214 -3.62 3.61 -6.01
C VAL A 214 -4.28 4.58 -5.04
N LYS A 215 -5.40 5.19 -5.46
CA LYS A 215 -6.19 6.14 -4.66
C LYS A 215 -7.64 5.73 -4.48
N THR A 216 -8.02 4.57 -5.03
CA THR A 216 -9.41 4.09 -4.99
C THR A 216 -9.49 2.69 -4.43
N ILE A 217 -10.58 2.39 -3.73
CA ILE A 217 -10.89 1.03 -3.26
C ILE A 217 -10.98 0.06 -4.44
N GLY A 218 -11.45 0.51 -5.60
CA GLY A 218 -11.41 -0.29 -6.84
C GLY A 218 -9.98 -0.68 -7.24
N GLY A 219 -9.03 0.26 -7.20
CA GLY A 219 -7.61 -0.03 -7.47
C GLY A 219 -6.99 -0.95 -6.43
N MET A 220 -7.37 -0.80 -5.15
CA MET A 220 -6.99 -1.73 -4.08
C MET A 220 -7.52 -3.15 -4.36
N ALA A 221 -8.77 -3.28 -4.81
CA ALA A 221 -9.36 -4.58 -5.16
C ALA A 221 -8.65 -5.26 -6.34
N VAL A 222 -8.15 -4.49 -7.31
CA VAL A 222 -7.30 -5.02 -8.40
C VAL A 222 -6.01 -5.62 -7.84
N LEU A 223 -5.30 -4.92 -6.95
CA LEU A 223 -4.10 -5.46 -6.32
C LEU A 223 -4.39 -6.72 -5.49
N ALA A 224 -5.54 -6.78 -4.83
CA ALA A 224 -5.97 -7.98 -4.11
C ALA A 224 -6.18 -9.17 -5.07
N ALA A 225 -6.83 -8.92 -6.22
CA ALA A 225 -7.09 -9.94 -7.25
C ALA A 225 -5.80 -10.44 -7.91
N GLU A 226 -4.81 -9.57 -8.09
CA GLU A 226 -3.46 -9.95 -8.55
C GLU A 226 -2.64 -10.65 -7.46
N GLY A 227 -3.19 -10.71 -6.24
CA GLY A 227 -2.54 -11.23 -5.05
C GLY A 227 -1.31 -10.41 -4.67
N GLU A 228 -1.25 -9.13 -4.99
CA GLU A 228 -0.11 -8.29 -4.59
C GLU A 228 -0.32 -7.71 -3.19
N LEU A 229 -1.52 -7.76 -2.61
CA LEU A 229 -1.74 -7.24 -1.25
C LEU A 229 -1.35 -8.23 -0.16
N TYR A 230 -0.78 -7.69 0.91
CA TYR A 230 -0.46 -8.43 2.12
C TYR A 230 -0.53 -7.55 3.37
N PHE A 231 -0.93 -8.14 4.50
CA PHE A 231 -0.79 -7.51 5.81
C PHE A 231 0.66 -7.58 6.27
N ASN A 232 1.11 -6.53 6.96
CA ASN A 232 2.36 -6.51 7.70
C ASN A 232 2.14 -5.87 9.07
N VAL A 233 2.51 -6.56 10.14
CA VAL A 233 2.43 -6.04 11.51
C VAL A 233 3.85 -5.90 12.03
N HIS A 234 4.19 -4.73 12.55
CA HIS A 234 5.52 -4.40 13.04
C HIS A 234 5.48 -4.26 14.55
N THR A 235 6.50 -4.80 15.22
CA THR A 235 6.68 -4.66 16.66
C THR A 235 7.94 -3.85 16.96
N LYS A 236 8.13 -3.43 18.22
CA LYS A 236 9.35 -2.72 18.67
C LYS A 236 10.67 -3.47 18.36
N ALA A 237 10.62 -4.80 18.25
CA ALA A 237 11.77 -5.66 17.99
C ALA A 237 11.92 -6.06 16.50
N GLN A 238 10.88 -5.82 15.70
CA GLN A 238 10.80 -6.13 14.27
C GLN A 238 10.16 -4.94 13.55
N THR A 239 10.82 -3.79 13.64
CA THR A 239 10.27 -2.52 13.16
C THR A 239 10.41 -2.37 11.65
N PHE A 240 11.54 -2.72 11.03
CA PHE A 240 11.78 -2.38 9.62
C PHE A 240 11.02 -3.31 8.68
N TYR A 241 11.27 -4.61 8.83
CA TYR A 241 10.70 -5.62 7.94
C TYR A 241 9.31 -6.06 8.39
N GLY A 242 9.10 -6.14 9.71
CA GLY A 242 7.84 -6.55 10.31
C GLY A 242 7.97 -7.88 11.07
N ASP A 243 7.05 -8.07 12.01
CA ASP A 243 7.00 -9.25 12.85
C ASP A 243 6.27 -10.40 12.16
N ILE A 244 5.11 -10.11 11.54
CA ILE A 244 4.32 -11.10 10.82
C ILE A 244 3.76 -10.52 9.53
N ARG A 245 3.82 -11.32 8.46
CA ARG A 245 3.25 -11.00 7.15
C ARG A 245 2.28 -12.06 6.68
N GLY A 246 1.30 -11.65 5.89
CA GLY A 246 0.30 -12.55 5.33
C GLY A 246 -0.27 -12.04 4.03
N ARG A 247 -0.06 -12.78 2.94
CA ARG A 247 -0.64 -12.49 1.62
C ARG A 247 -2.15 -12.68 1.62
N LEU A 248 -2.88 -11.73 1.02
CA LEU A 248 -4.31 -11.87 0.79
C LEU A 248 -4.57 -12.83 -0.37
N LEU A 249 -5.47 -13.78 -0.11
CA LEU A 249 -5.96 -14.76 -1.08
C LEU A 249 -7.49 -14.68 -1.12
N PRO A 250 -8.13 -15.00 -2.25
CA PRO A 250 -9.59 -15.07 -2.29
C PRO A 250 -10.12 -16.01 -1.20
N ALA A 251 -11.10 -15.54 -0.43
CA ALA A 251 -11.70 -16.35 0.63
C ALA A 251 -12.41 -17.57 0.02
N THR A 252 -12.15 -18.76 0.56
CA THR A 252 -12.70 -20.02 0.03
C THR A 252 -14.03 -20.45 0.67
N GLY A 253 -14.51 -19.72 1.68
CA GLY A 253 -15.72 -20.04 2.44
C GLY A 253 -16.77 -18.93 2.42
N PRO A 254 -18.02 -19.22 2.79
CA PRO A 254 -19.03 -18.20 2.99
C PRO A 254 -18.58 -17.29 4.13
N VAL A 255 -18.31 -16.03 3.82
CA VAL A 255 -18.07 -15.00 4.81
C VAL A 255 -19.45 -14.64 5.36
N ALA A 256 -19.76 -15.15 6.55
CA ALA A 256 -20.94 -14.71 7.25
C ALA A 256 -20.72 -13.23 7.59
N ALA A 257 -21.31 -12.34 6.80
CA ALA A 257 -21.47 -10.96 7.20
C ALA A 257 -22.37 -11.00 8.45
N THR A 258 -21.76 -11.02 9.63
CA THR A 258 -22.46 -10.59 10.83
C THR A 258 -22.68 -9.12 10.62
N ALA A 259 -23.84 -8.77 10.05
CA ALA A 259 -24.31 -7.41 10.04
C ALA A 259 -24.15 -6.92 11.48
N ALA A 260 -23.24 -5.96 11.69
CA ALA A 260 -23.25 -5.19 12.91
C ALA A 260 -24.69 -4.72 13.06
N GLU A 261 -25.36 -5.13 14.14
CA GLU A 261 -26.66 -4.59 14.47
C GLU A 261 -26.49 -3.08 14.57
N ALA A 262 -26.83 -2.38 13.50
CA ALA A 262 -26.91 -0.94 13.47
C ALA A 262 -27.92 -0.59 14.55
N GLY A 263 -27.39 -0.04 15.64
CA GLY A 263 -28.09 0.17 16.90
C GLY A 263 -29.47 0.74 16.67
N GLY A 264 -30.43 0.08 17.31
CA GLY A 264 -31.83 0.45 17.29
C GLY A 264 -32.03 1.94 17.52
N ALA A 265 -32.80 2.53 16.63
CA ALA A 265 -33.63 3.66 17.00
C ALA A 265 -34.54 3.21 18.17
N SER A 266 -34.40 3.86 19.32
CA SER A 266 -35.41 3.84 20.37
C SER A 266 -35.50 5.23 21.00
N GLU A 267 -36.61 5.89 20.64
CA GLU A 267 -37.45 6.87 21.38
C GLU A 267 -36.82 8.09 22.07
#